data_AF-A0AAE3QE83-F1
#
_entry.id   AF-A0AAE3QE83-F1
#
_cell.length_a   1.000
_cell.length_b   1.000
_cell.length_c   1.000
_cell.angle_alpha   90.00
_cell.angle_beta   90.00
_cell.angle_gamma   90.00
#
_symmetry.space_group_name_H-M   'P 1'
#
loop_
_entity.id
_entity.type
_entity.pdbx_description
1 polymer ?
#
loop_
_entity_poly.entity_id
_entity_poly.type
_entity_poly.pdbx_seq_one_letter_code
_entity_poly.pdbx_strand_id
1 'polypeptide(L)' 'MTVQTRVKERAEEQASAMSADQQAAIRMLANDLHRLNHSVMKAVDAGVSVELVRSARHHNEGNWGDLMIPVVVTQGRPA' A
#
# COMPACT_ATOMS: atom_id res chain seq x y z
N MET A 1 30.09 -12.42 -12.34
CA MET A 1 29.18 -11.54 -13.12
C MET A 1 28.42 -10.67 -12.15
N THR A 2 28.66 -9.36 -12.17
CA THR A 2 27.92 -8.40 -11.34
C THR A 2 26.58 -8.15 -12.03
N VAL A 3 25.48 -8.58 -11.42
CA VAL A 3 24.13 -8.31 -11.94
C VAL A 3 23.86 -6.83 -11.74
N GLN A 4 24.02 -6.02 -12.80
CA GLN A 4 23.55 -4.64 -12.77
C GLN A 4 22.03 -4.64 -12.91
N THR A 5 21.34 -4.47 -11.78
CA THR A 5 19.89 -4.33 -11.76
C THR A 5 19.53 -3.00 -12.41
N ARG A 6 19.03 -3.05 -13.66
CA ARG A 6 18.55 -1.89 -14.44
C ARG A 6 17.21 -1.39 -13.90
N VAL A 7 17.18 -0.94 -12.64
CA VAL A 7 15.97 -0.49 -11.94
C VAL A 7 15.34 0.71 -12.65
N LYS A 8 16.16 1.64 -13.12
CA LYS A 8 15.72 2.86 -13.80
C LYS A 8 15.11 2.59 -15.18
N GLU A 9 15.80 1.85 -16.05
CA GLU A 9 15.28 1.49 -17.38
C GLU A 9 13.99 0.67 -17.29
N ARG A 10 13.87 -0.26 -16.32
CA ARG A 10 12.63 -1.02 -16.11
C ARG A 10 11.47 -0.15 -15.66
N ALA A 11 11.73 0.86 -14.82
CA ALA A 11 10.73 1.82 -14.38
C ALA A 11 10.28 2.72 -15.55
N GLU A 12 11.21 3.13 -16.42
CA GLU A 12 10.93 3.94 -17.61
C GLU A 12 10.18 3.15 -18.69
N GLU A 13 10.57 1.90 -18.95
CA GLU A 13 9.87 0.99 -19.87
C GLU A 13 8.44 0.68 -19.38
N GLN A 14 8.27 0.37 -18.09
CA GLN A 14 6.93 0.18 -17.51
C GLN A 14 6.10 1.46 -17.59
N ALA A 15 6.69 2.63 -17.31
CA ALA A 15 5.97 3.90 -17.45
C ALA A 15 5.54 4.17 -18.90
N SER A 16 6.37 3.80 -19.89
CA SER A 16 6.03 3.96 -21.31
C SER A 16 4.94 3.00 -21.81
N ALA A 17 4.71 1.90 -21.10
CA ALA A 17 3.68 0.90 -21.41
C ALA A 17 2.32 1.19 -20.76
N MET A 18 2.24 2.16 -19.85
CA MET A 18 1.01 2.47 -19.10
C MET A 18 0.28 3.67 -19.69
N SER A 19 -1.06 3.57 -19.75
CA SER A 19 -1.89 4.72 -20.11
C SER A 19 -1.77 5.82 -19.07
N ALA A 20 -2.08 7.05 -19.46
CA ALA A 20 -2.08 8.20 -18.54
C ALA A 20 -3.01 7.97 -17.33
N ASP A 21 -4.16 7.33 -17.56
CA ASP A 21 -5.12 6.99 -16.50
C ASP A 21 -4.55 5.97 -15.51
N GLN A 22 -3.85 4.96 -16.00
CA GLN A 22 -3.17 3.97 -15.15
C GLN A 22 -2.08 4.63 -14.30
N GLN A 23 -1.29 5.53 -14.89
CA GLN A 23 -0.28 6.28 -14.15
C GLN A 23 -0.91 7.18 -13.07
N ALA A 24 -2.01 7.86 -13.40
CA ALA A 24 -2.75 8.69 -12.44
C ALA A 24 -3.30 7.85 -11.28
N ALA A 25 -3.90 6.70 -11.57
CA ALA A 25 -4.42 5.77 -10.57
C ALA A 25 -3.32 5.26 -9.63
N ILE A 26 -2.14 4.91 -10.15
CA ILE A 26 -0.98 4.50 -9.33
C ILE A 26 -0.52 5.63 -8.41
N ARG A 27 -0.42 6.86 -8.92
CA ARG A 27 -0.01 8.02 -8.11
C ARG A 27 -1.00 8.29 -6.98
N MET A 28 -2.30 8.21 -7.27
CA MET A 28 -3.35 8.34 -6.25
C MET A 28 -3.21 7.25 -5.19
N LEU A 29 -3.09 5.98 -5.59
CA LEU A 29 -2.92 4.86 -4.67
C LEU A 29 -1.69 5.04 -3.76
N ALA A 30 -0.55 5.46 -4.32
CA ALA A 30 0.66 5.72 -3.54
C ALA A 30 0.46 6.84 -2.50
N ASN A 31 -0.22 7.93 -2.89
CA ASN A 31 -0.55 9.02 -1.98
C ASN A 31 -1.49 8.57 -0.85
N ASP A 32 -2.51 7.78 -1.17
CA ASP A 32 -3.46 7.27 -0.19
C ASP A 32 -2.81 6.28 0.77
N LEU A 33 -1.90 5.43 0.29
CA LEU A 33 -1.11 4.53 1.13
C LEU A 33 -0.21 5.31 2.10
N HIS A 34 0.45 6.37 1.64
CA HIS A 34 1.22 7.24 2.53
C HIS A 34 0.35 7.90 3.60
N ARG A 35 -0.85 8.36 3.24
CA ARG A 35 -1.82 8.93 4.20
C ARG A 35 -2.28 7.89 5.22
N LEU A 36 -2.60 6.66 4.77
CA LEU A 36 -2.96 5.55 5.63
C LEU A 36 -1.84 5.24 6.63
N ASN A 37 -0.61 5.11 6.16
CA ASN A 37 0.56 4.85 7.02
C ASN A 37 0.73 5.95 8.08
N HIS A 38 0.53 7.21 7.72
CA HIS A 38 0.57 8.31 8.67
C HIS A 38 -0.57 8.27 9.70
N SER A 39 -1.77 7.87 9.30
CA SER A 39 -2.89 7.65 10.23
C SER A 39 -2.63 6.48 11.19
N VAL A 40 -2.01 5.40 10.70
CA VAL A 40 -1.56 4.27 11.54
C VAL A 40 -0.55 4.73 12.57
N MET A 41 0.47 5.50 12.18
CA MET A 41 1.45 6.06 13.11
C MET A 41 0.77 6.88 14.21
N LYS A 42 -0.16 7.77 13.85
CA LYS A 42 -0.92 8.56 14.84
C LYS A 42 -1.74 7.71 15.79
N ALA A 43 -2.36 6.64 15.32
CA ALA A 43 -3.13 5.73 16.17
C ALA A 43 -2.19 5.01 17.17
N VAL A 44 -1.01 4.58 16.70
CA VAL A 44 0.02 3.99 17.56
C VAL A 44 0.53 4.99 18.60
N ASP A 45 0.81 6.23 18.19
CA ASP A 45 1.22 7.30 19.11
C ASP A 45 0.14 7.61 20.16
N ALA A 46 -1.14 7.40 19.82
CA ALA A 46 -2.27 7.52 20.74
C ALA A 46 -2.46 6.31 21.67
N GLY A 47 -1.61 5.27 21.56
CA GLY A 47 -1.55 4.14 22.49
C GLY A 47 -2.36 2.91 22.07
N VAL A 48 -2.76 2.78 20.80
CA VAL A 48 -3.41 1.57 20.29
C VAL A 48 -2.53 0.81 19.30
N SER A 49 -2.61 -0.51 19.31
CA SER A 49 -2.02 -1.34 18.26
C SER A 49 -2.95 -1.37 17.05
N VAL A 50 -2.40 -1.29 15.84
CA VAL A 50 -3.15 -1.39 14.59
C VAL A 50 -2.55 -2.49 13.72
N GLU A 51 -3.39 -3.42 13.28
CA GLU A 51 -3.05 -4.45 12.30
C GLU A 51 -3.92 -4.25 11.05
N LEU A 52 -3.33 -4.33 9.86
CA LEU A 52 -4.10 -4.33 8.61
C LEU A 52 -4.33 -5.77 8.17
N VAL A 53 -5.60 -6.18 8.15
CA VAL A 53 -6.00 -7.52 7.73
C VAL A 53 -6.69 -7.43 6.37
N ARG A 54 -6.36 -8.35 5.46
CA ARG A 54 -7.06 -8.46 4.19
C ARG A 54 -8.46 -9.03 4.41
N SER A 55 -9.49 -8.26 4.11
CA SER A 55 -10.88 -8.71 4.19
C SER A 55 -11.38 -9.33 2.90
N ALA A 56 -10.90 -8.84 1.76
CA ALA A 56 -11.28 -9.30 0.43
C ALA A 56 -10.18 -9.01 -0.59
N ARG A 57 -10.36 -9.52 -1.80
CA ARG A 57 -9.56 -9.16 -2.97
C ARG A 57 -10.50 -8.69 -4.07
N HIS A 58 -10.25 -7.50 -4.59
CA HIS A 58 -10.91 -7.02 -5.79
C HIS A 58 -10.20 -7.61 -7.02
N HIS A 59 -10.97 -8.03 -8.01
CA HIS A 59 -10.46 -8.61 -9.26
C HIS A 59 -11.15 -7.93 -10.44
N ASN A 60 -10.39 -7.68 -11.50
CA ASN A 60 -10.93 -7.27 -12.81
C ASN A 60 -10.00 -7.73 -13.94
N GLU A 61 -10.54 -8.42 -14.94
CA GLU A 61 -9.84 -8.77 -16.21
C GLU A 61 -8.36 -9.21 -16.03
N GLY A 62 -8.11 -10.11 -15.06
CA GLY A 62 -6.77 -10.63 -14.76
C GLY A 62 -5.94 -9.80 -13.77
N ASN A 63 -6.35 -8.58 -13.46
CA ASN A 63 -5.79 -7.74 -12.41
C ASN A 63 -6.44 -8.04 -11.05
N TRP A 64 -5.72 -7.75 -9.97
CA TRP A 64 -6.23 -7.91 -8.62
C TRP A 64 -5.60 -6.92 -7.63
N GLY A 65 -6.30 -6.66 -6.54
CA GLY A 65 -5.82 -5.79 -5.45
C GLY A 65 -6.47 -6.15 -4.12
N ASP A 66 -5.72 -6.01 -3.02
CA ASP A 66 -6.20 -6.36 -1.69
C ASP A 66 -7.02 -5.22 -1.08
N LEU A 67 -8.16 -5.57 -0.48
CA LEU A 67 -8.97 -4.67 0.32
C LEU A 67 -8.67 -4.95 1.79
N MET A 68 -8.11 -3.95 2.47
CA MET A 68 -7.63 -4.05 3.84
C MET A 68 -8.62 -3.41 4.81
N ILE A 69 -8.76 -4.01 5.98
CA ILE A 69 -9.46 -3.43 7.13
C ILE A 69 -8.49 -3.29 8.31
N PRO A 70 -8.56 -2.20 9.09
CA PRO A 70 -7.78 -2.10 10.31
C PRO A 70 -8.45 -2.88 11.45
N VAL A 71 -7.69 -3.72 12.12
CA VAL A 71 -8.01 -4.29 13.43
C VAL A 71 -7.26 -3.46 14.47
N VAL A 72 -8.00 -2.86 15.40
CA VAL A 72 -7.43 -1.94 16.42
C VAL A 72 -7.61 -2.56 17.80
N VAL A 73 -6.51 -2.66 18.55
CA VAL A 73 -6.48 -3.30 19.87
C VAL A 73 -5.83 -2.35 20.87
N THR A 74 -6.44 -2.21 22.04
CA THR A 74 -5.83 -1.49 23.16
C THR A 74 -4.87 -2.42 23.91
N GLN A 75 -3.74 -1.90 24.38
CA GLN A 75 -2.90 -2.65 25.32
C GLN A 75 -3.73 -2.90 26.57
N GLY A 76 -4.13 -4.15 26.80
CA GLY A 76 -4.81 -4.54 28.03
C GLY A 76 -3.85 -4.25 29.19
N ARG A 77 -4.05 -3.14 29.90
CA ARG A 77 -3.31 -2.87 31.13
C ARG A 77 -3.68 -3.99 32.10
N PRO A 78 -2.75 -4.81 32.59
CA PRO A 78 -3.08 -5.73 33.67
C PRO A 78 -3.57 -4.87 34.84
N ALA A 79 -4.73 -5.25 35.38
CA ALA A 79 -5.33 -4.60 36.55
C ALA A 79 -4.39 -4.67 37.76
#